data_AF-F4MWX9-F1
#
_entry.id   AF-F4MWX9-F1
#
_cell.length_a   1.000
_cell.length_b   1.000
_cell.length_c   1.000
_cell.angle_alpha   90.00
_cell.angle_beta   90.00
_cell.angle_gamma   90.00
#
_symmetry.space_group_name_H-M   'P 1'
#
loop_
_entity.id
_entity.type
_entity.pdbx_description
1 polymer ?
#
loop_
_entity_poly.entity_id
_entity_poly.type
_entity_poly.pdbx_seq_one_letter_code
_entity_poly.pdbx_strand_id
1 'polypeptide(L)'
;MRACYALRPEGIVWPENEEGLPSFKLEHLTKANGVEHLHAHDAMSDVYATIAMAKRVKQAQPRLFDYLYQHRSKHKINALIDIADMTPLVHVSGMFGAARGNTSWVAPLAWHPENKNAVIMCDLAGDMSPLLELDSDTLRERLYTRRDKLSAQDAAVPLKLVHINKCPVLAPAKTLLPENADRLGIDRQRCLQNLQLLRQNPQVREKVVALFAEAEPFAVSDDVDAQLYNGFFSDADRATMKIILQTEAQNLPALDLTFQDPRLEALLFRFRARNYPNTLTDSEQQRWLEHRREALNPEKVQDYVLQLEALYNQYEDDKEKLALLKALFDYARDLVS
;
A
#
# COMPACT_ATOMS: atom_id res chain seq x y z
N MET A 1 3.72 -1.37 -15.35
CA MET A 1 5.10 -1.86 -15.51
C MET A 1 5.26 -3.33 -15.14
N ARG A 2 5.14 -3.74 -13.87
CA ARG A 2 5.28 -5.15 -13.43
C ARG A 2 4.51 -6.16 -14.30
N ALA A 3 3.24 -5.89 -14.57
CA ALA A 3 2.42 -6.76 -15.41
C ALA A 3 2.91 -6.88 -16.86
N CYS A 4 3.47 -5.80 -17.41
CA CYS A 4 4.08 -5.81 -18.75
C CYS A 4 5.33 -6.68 -18.73
N TYR A 5 6.26 -6.43 -17.79
CA TYR A 5 7.45 -7.27 -17.62
C TYR A 5 7.10 -8.77 -17.46
N ALA A 6 6.11 -9.08 -16.63
CA ALA A 6 5.76 -10.47 -16.34
C ALA A 6 5.04 -11.18 -17.48
N LEU A 7 4.13 -10.50 -18.17
CA LEU A 7 3.22 -11.14 -19.11
C LEU A 7 3.62 -10.91 -20.56
N ARG A 8 4.09 -9.71 -20.91
CA ARG A 8 4.40 -9.30 -22.29
C ARG A 8 5.62 -8.35 -22.26
N PRO A 9 6.83 -8.86 -22.01
CA PRO A 9 8.01 -8.02 -21.81
C PRO A 9 8.51 -7.34 -23.09
N GLU A 10 8.12 -7.84 -24.26
CA GLU A 10 8.66 -7.41 -25.55
C GLU A 10 8.36 -5.93 -25.83
N GLY A 11 9.34 -5.22 -26.41
CA GLY A 11 9.21 -3.80 -26.80
C GLY A 11 9.55 -2.79 -25.69
N ILE A 12 9.94 -3.25 -24.50
CA ILE A 12 10.43 -2.40 -23.40
C ILE A 12 11.76 -2.97 -22.89
N VAL A 13 12.71 -2.09 -22.59
CA VAL A 13 13.98 -2.46 -21.96
C VAL A 13 13.77 -2.49 -20.45
N TRP A 14 14.08 -3.61 -19.81
CA TRP A 14 13.85 -3.82 -18.39
C TRP A 14 15.19 -3.75 -17.64
N PRO A 15 15.42 -2.70 -16.83
CA PRO A 15 16.66 -2.57 -16.07
C PRO A 15 16.68 -3.59 -14.92
N GLU A 16 17.86 -4.03 -14.54
CA GLU A 16 18.11 -4.86 -13.36
C GLU A 16 18.65 -4.00 -12.21
N ASN A 17 18.45 -4.44 -10.97
CA ASN A 17 19.09 -3.88 -9.79
C ASN A 17 20.46 -4.54 -9.55
N GLU A 18 21.15 -4.13 -8.49
CA GLU A 18 22.47 -4.68 -8.10
C GLU A 18 22.45 -6.18 -7.79
N GLU A 19 21.27 -6.75 -7.52
CA GLU A 19 21.06 -8.18 -7.25
C GLU A 19 20.68 -8.98 -8.51
N GLY A 20 20.68 -8.35 -9.70
CA GLY A 20 20.25 -8.97 -10.97
C GLY A 20 18.74 -9.19 -11.08
N LEU A 21 17.94 -8.52 -10.25
CA LEU A 21 16.48 -8.59 -10.26
C LEU A 21 15.87 -7.41 -11.01
N PRO A 22 14.68 -7.57 -11.65
CA PRO A 22 14.06 -6.48 -12.40
C PRO A 22 13.72 -5.28 -11.51
N SER A 23 14.18 -4.11 -11.93
CA SER A 23 13.90 -2.84 -11.26
C SER A 23 12.72 -2.11 -11.90
N PHE A 24 11.80 -1.64 -11.05
CA PHE A 24 10.61 -0.89 -11.47
C PHE A 24 10.63 0.57 -10.99
N LYS A 25 11.79 1.04 -10.51
CA LYS A 25 12.02 2.45 -10.19
C LYS A 25 11.86 3.30 -11.46
N LEU A 26 11.20 4.45 -11.36
CA LEU A 26 10.84 5.26 -12.53
C LEU A 26 12.10 5.79 -13.21
N GLU A 27 13.08 6.23 -12.43
CA GLU A 27 14.41 6.67 -12.86
C GLU A 27 15.20 5.59 -13.60
N HIS A 28 15.13 4.33 -13.16
CA HIS A 28 15.79 3.23 -13.85
C HIS A 28 15.09 2.92 -15.19
N LEU A 29 13.76 2.86 -15.17
CA LEU A 29 12.95 2.54 -16.35
C LEU A 29 13.10 3.61 -17.44
N THR A 30 13.03 4.88 -17.07
CA THR A 30 13.18 6.00 -18.01
C THR A 30 14.55 6.01 -18.65
N LYS A 31 15.62 5.91 -17.84
CA LYS A 31 17.01 5.82 -18.31
C LYS A 31 17.22 4.66 -19.28
N ALA A 32 16.77 3.45 -18.91
CA ALA A 32 16.92 2.25 -19.75
C ALA A 32 16.16 2.33 -21.08
N ASN A 33 15.12 3.17 -21.14
CA ASN A 33 14.25 3.30 -22.30
C ASN A 33 14.51 4.60 -23.09
N GLY A 34 15.53 5.39 -22.77
CA GLY A 34 15.83 6.64 -23.47
C GLY A 34 14.73 7.70 -23.33
N VAL A 35 14.02 7.68 -22.20
CA VAL A 35 13.05 8.71 -21.83
C VAL A 35 13.78 9.75 -21.01
N GLU A 36 13.68 11.01 -21.42
CA GLU A 36 14.27 12.12 -20.70
C GLU A 36 13.69 12.24 -19.28
N HIS A 37 14.56 12.30 -18.28
CA HIS A 37 14.22 12.40 -16.87
C HIS A 37 15.24 13.35 -16.22
N LEU A 38 15.07 14.64 -16.48
CA LEU A 38 16.04 15.70 -16.19
C LEU A 38 16.45 15.75 -14.71
N HIS A 39 15.46 15.84 -13.83
CA HIS A 39 15.64 15.83 -12.38
C HIS A 39 14.74 14.75 -11.79
N ALA A 40 15.32 13.59 -11.48
CA ALA A 40 14.61 12.61 -10.68
C ALA A 40 14.23 13.25 -9.35
N HIS A 41 13.01 12.99 -8.87
CA HIS A 41 12.45 13.58 -7.65
C HIS A 41 12.02 15.06 -7.74
N ASP A 42 12.00 15.66 -8.94
CA ASP A 42 11.14 16.83 -9.21
C ASP A 42 9.72 16.36 -9.55
N ALA A 43 8.72 16.97 -8.91
CA ALA A 43 7.33 16.54 -9.03
C ALA A 43 6.82 16.62 -10.48
N MET A 44 7.23 17.63 -11.25
CA MET A 44 6.82 17.77 -12.66
C MET A 44 7.55 16.78 -13.57
N SER A 45 8.85 16.63 -13.36
CA SER A 45 9.69 15.64 -14.04
C SER A 45 9.14 14.22 -13.90
N ASP A 46 8.74 13.81 -12.69
CA ASP A 46 8.13 12.50 -12.42
C ASP A 46 6.78 12.31 -13.15
N VAL A 47 5.97 13.37 -13.28
CA VAL A 47 4.71 13.33 -14.04
C VAL A 47 4.98 13.08 -15.52
N TYR A 48 5.91 13.81 -16.13
CA TYR A 48 6.24 13.63 -17.55
C TYR A 48 6.87 12.26 -17.82
N ALA A 49 7.78 11.81 -16.94
CA ALA A 49 8.35 10.47 -16.97
C ALA A 49 7.26 9.39 -16.93
N THR A 50 6.28 9.54 -16.03
CA THR A 50 5.15 8.61 -15.91
C THR A 50 4.29 8.58 -17.17
N ILE A 51 3.96 9.74 -17.75
CA ILE A 51 3.21 9.85 -19.01
C ILE A 51 3.98 9.17 -20.15
N ALA A 52 5.28 9.42 -20.26
CA ALA A 52 6.13 8.84 -21.30
C ALA A 52 6.20 7.31 -21.19
N MET A 53 6.36 6.78 -19.97
CA MET A 53 6.34 5.33 -19.74
C MET A 53 4.97 4.72 -20.06
N ALA A 54 3.86 5.40 -19.71
CA ALA A 54 2.52 4.94 -20.08
C ALA A 54 2.32 4.90 -21.60
N LYS A 55 2.77 5.94 -22.33
CA LYS A 55 2.74 5.96 -23.80
C LYS A 55 3.55 4.81 -24.39
N ARG A 56 4.74 4.54 -23.86
CA ARG A 56 5.61 3.45 -24.32
C ARG A 56 4.96 2.08 -24.14
N VAL A 57 4.35 1.81 -22.98
CA VAL A 57 3.61 0.56 -22.76
C VAL A 57 2.42 0.46 -23.71
N LYS A 58 1.68 1.55 -23.93
CA LYS A 58 0.55 1.56 -24.87
C LYS A 58 0.99 1.28 -26.31
N GLN A 59 2.15 1.78 -26.73
CA GLN A 59 2.70 1.54 -28.07
C GLN A 59 3.23 0.11 -28.23
N ALA A 60 4.03 -0.38 -27.27
CA ALA A 60 4.64 -1.71 -27.33
C ALA A 60 3.62 -2.83 -27.10
N GLN A 61 2.69 -2.65 -26.16
CA GLN A 61 1.76 -3.67 -25.68
C GLN A 61 0.33 -3.13 -25.54
N PRO A 62 -0.31 -2.67 -26.65
CA PRO A 62 -1.61 -2.00 -26.62
C PRO A 62 -2.72 -2.85 -26.00
N ARG A 63 -2.79 -4.14 -26.36
CA ARG A 63 -3.81 -5.06 -25.83
C ARG A 63 -3.70 -5.23 -24.31
N LEU A 64 -2.47 -5.34 -23.79
CA LEU A 64 -2.25 -5.45 -22.35
C LEU A 64 -2.59 -4.14 -21.65
N PHE A 65 -2.18 -3.00 -22.22
CA PHE A 65 -2.49 -1.68 -21.68
C PHE A 65 -4.01 -1.48 -21.56
N ASP A 66 -4.75 -1.76 -22.65
CA ASP A 66 -6.21 -1.62 -22.69
C ASP A 66 -6.90 -2.58 -21.71
N TYR A 67 -6.44 -3.83 -21.66
CA TYR A 67 -6.95 -4.82 -20.70
C TYR A 67 -6.80 -4.31 -19.25
N LEU A 68 -5.59 -3.89 -18.86
CA LEU A 68 -5.33 -3.41 -17.50
C LEU A 68 -6.10 -2.12 -17.19
N TYR A 69 -6.19 -1.21 -18.15
CA TYR A 69 -6.95 0.03 -17.98
C TYR A 69 -8.44 -0.24 -17.76
N GLN A 70 -9.05 -1.16 -18.51
CA GLN A 70 -10.44 -1.56 -18.31
C GLN A 70 -10.65 -2.29 -16.97
N HIS A 71 -9.69 -3.14 -16.57
CA HIS A 71 -9.72 -3.89 -15.31
C HIS A 71 -9.24 -3.07 -14.10
N ARG A 72 -9.09 -1.74 -14.21
CA ARG A 72 -8.97 -0.87 -13.03
C ARG A 72 -10.27 -0.78 -12.23
N SER A 73 -11.41 -1.07 -12.88
CA SER A 73 -12.74 -1.02 -12.28
C SER A 73 -12.98 -2.23 -11.38
N LYS A 74 -13.44 -1.98 -10.15
CA LYS A 74 -13.82 -3.05 -9.21
C LYS A 74 -14.84 -4.03 -9.79
N HIS A 75 -15.76 -3.56 -10.64
CA HIS A 75 -16.78 -4.41 -11.26
C HIS A 75 -16.18 -5.38 -12.29
N LYS A 76 -15.21 -4.91 -13.09
CA LYS A 76 -14.51 -5.75 -14.07
C LYS A 76 -13.62 -6.79 -13.38
N ILE A 77 -12.94 -6.39 -12.30
CA ILE A 77 -12.17 -7.33 -11.47
C ILE A 77 -13.09 -8.37 -10.82
N ASN A 78 -14.21 -7.94 -10.25
CA ASN A 78 -15.14 -8.85 -9.58
C ASN A 78 -15.66 -9.95 -10.52
N ALA A 79 -15.89 -9.62 -11.79
CA ALA A 79 -16.33 -10.59 -12.79
C ALA A 79 -15.30 -11.71 -13.11
N LEU A 80 -14.03 -11.54 -12.71
CA LEU A 80 -13.01 -12.59 -12.84
C LEU A 80 -12.99 -13.54 -11.63
N ILE A 81 -13.59 -13.15 -10.52
CA ILE A 81 -13.50 -13.85 -9.25
C ILE A 81 -14.63 -14.88 -9.17
N ASP A 82 -14.26 -16.15 -9.28
CA ASP A 82 -15.16 -17.26 -9.07
C ASP A 82 -14.64 -18.12 -7.90
N ILE A 83 -15.21 -17.84 -6.73
CA ILE A 83 -14.90 -18.54 -5.49
C ILE A 83 -15.42 -19.98 -5.54
N ALA A 84 -16.59 -20.25 -6.14
CA ALA A 84 -17.20 -21.57 -6.10
C ALA A 84 -16.27 -22.62 -6.73
N ASP A 85 -15.79 -22.36 -7.94
CA ASP A 85 -14.89 -23.27 -8.65
C ASP A 85 -13.40 -23.07 -8.29
N MET A 86 -13.08 -22.11 -7.42
CA MET A 86 -11.71 -21.64 -7.15
C MET A 86 -10.97 -21.34 -8.47
N THR A 87 -11.62 -20.64 -9.40
CA THR A 87 -11.07 -20.44 -10.74
C THR A 87 -9.71 -19.73 -10.64
N PRO A 88 -8.62 -20.35 -11.14
CA PRO A 88 -7.28 -19.80 -10.96
C PRO A 88 -7.10 -18.55 -11.83
N LEU A 89 -6.43 -17.55 -11.26
CA LEU A 89 -6.10 -16.28 -11.89
C LEU A 89 -4.60 -16.05 -11.85
N VAL A 90 -4.08 -15.32 -12.82
CA VAL A 90 -2.77 -14.67 -12.70
C VAL A 90 -2.95 -13.41 -11.87
N HIS A 91 -2.11 -13.24 -10.85
CA HIS A 91 -2.03 -12.01 -10.09
C HIS A 91 -0.62 -11.45 -10.14
N VAL A 92 -0.52 -10.13 -10.37
CA VAL A 92 0.76 -9.40 -10.34
C VAL A 92 0.75 -8.40 -9.18
N SER A 93 1.70 -8.53 -8.26
CA SER A 93 1.80 -7.72 -7.03
C SER A 93 3.22 -7.68 -6.50
N GLY A 94 3.63 -6.50 -6.03
CA GLY A 94 4.94 -6.30 -5.39
C GLY A 94 5.22 -7.28 -4.23
N MET A 95 4.17 -7.69 -3.50
CA MET A 95 4.27 -8.61 -2.36
C MET A 95 4.80 -10.00 -2.73
N PHE A 96 4.73 -10.39 -4.01
CA PHE A 96 5.27 -11.66 -4.47
C PHE A 96 6.80 -11.66 -4.64
N GLY A 97 7.44 -10.49 -4.63
CA GLY A 97 8.90 -10.35 -4.79
C GLY A 97 9.35 -10.28 -6.25
N ALA A 98 10.47 -9.60 -6.48
CA ALA A 98 11.03 -9.39 -7.82
C ALA A 98 11.63 -10.68 -8.43
N ALA A 99 12.07 -11.64 -7.59
CA ALA A 99 12.62 -12.93 -7.99
C ALA A 99 11.69 -13.75 -8.92
N ARG A 100 10.37 -13.62 -8.76
CA ARG A 100 9.36 -14.23 -9.66
C ARG A 100 8.60 -13.21 -10.50
N GLY A 101 9.26 -12.09 -10.83
CA GLY A 101 8.67 -10.98 -11.59
C GLY A 101 7.38 -10.45 -10.98
N ASN A 102 7.27 -10.45 -9.66
CA ASN A 102 6.08 -10.02 -8.92
C ASN A 102 4.79 -10.77 -9.31
N THR A 103 4.88 -12.02 -9.75
CA THR A 103 3.74 -12.73 -10.37
C THR A 103 3.54 -14.11 -9.74
N SER A 104 2.28 -14.52 -9.65
CA SER A 104 1.91 -15.90 -9.31
C SER A 104 0.54 -16.28 -9.89
N TRP A 105 0.23 -17.57 -9.92
CA TRP A 105 -1.15 -18.04 -9.98
C TRP A 105 -1.76 -18.02 -8.58
N VAL A 106 -3.00 -17.56 -8.49
CA VAL A 106 -3.78 -17.50 -7.26
C VAL A 106 -5.15 -18.12 -7.43
N ALA A 107 -5.71 -18.65 -6.35
CA ALA A 107 -7.08 -19.13 -6.29
C ALA A 107 -7.89 -18.33 -5.26
N PRO A 108 -9.10 -17.85 -5.59
CA PRO A 108 -9.97 -17.19 -4.63
C PRO A 108 -10.58 -18.22 -3.67
N LEU A 109 -10.45 -17.98 -2.36
CA LEU A 109 -10.99 -18.87 -1.33
C LEU A 109 -12.32 -18.36 -0.77
N ALA A 110 -12.39 -17.07 -0.45
CA ALA A 110 -13.57 -16.43 0.11
C ALA A 110 -13.49 -14.90 0.01
N TRP A 111 -14.63 -14.22 0.15
CA TRP A 111 -14.65 -12.79 0.45
C TRP A 111 -14.19 -12.56 1.89
N HIS A 112 -13.54 -11.43 2.14
CA HIS A 112 -13.19 -11.05 3.50
C HIS A 112 -14.49 -10.78 4.31
N PRO A 113 -14.59 -11.25 5.57
CA PRO A 113 -15.82 -11.16 6.36
C PRO A 113 -16.27 -9.71 6.60
N GLU A 114 -15.33 -8.81 6.90
CA GLU A 114 -15.64 -7.39 7.15
C GLU A 114 -15.42 -6.47 5.93
N ASN A 115 -14.25 -6.55 5.28
CA ASN A 115 -13.91 -5.68 4.17
C ASN A 115 -14.51 -6.15 2.83
N LYS A 116 -15.65 -5.56 2.44
CA LYS A 116 -16.37 -5.85 1.18
C LYS A 116 -15.54 -5.67 -0.10
N ASN A 117 -14.41 -4.98 -0.05
CA ASN A 117 -13.51 -4.80 -1.20
C ASN A 117 -12.30 -5.74 -1.18
N ALA A 118 -12.21 -6.68 -0.23
CA ALA A 118 -11.09 -7.61 -0.12
C ALA A 118 -11.55 -9.05 -0.38
N VAL A 119 -10.79 -9.76 -1.21
CA VAL A 119 -10.93 -11.20 -1.44
C VAL A 119 -9.69 -11.92 -0.90
N ILE A 120 -9.92 -13.03 -0.19
CA ILE A 120 -8.87 -13.90 0.35
C ILE A 120 -8.42 -14.80 -0.80
N MET A 121 -7.15 -14.67 -1.18
CA MET A 121 -6.54 -15.39 -2.29
C MET A 121 -5.42 -16.28 -1.75
N CYS A 122 -5.37 -17.52 -2.24
CA CYS A 122 -4.27 -18.44 -2.00
C CYS A 122 -3.23 -18.32 -3.11
N ASP A 123 -1.95 -18.17 -2.75
CA ASP A 123 -0.81 -18.23 -3.68
C ASP A 123 -0.51 -19.70 -4.03
N LEU A 124 -0.88 -20.12 -5.23
CA LEU A 124 -0.76 -21.52 -5.65
C LEU A 124 0.70 -21.97 -5.83
N ALA A 125 1.66 -21.04 -5.91
CA ALA A 125 3.08 -21.38 -5.93
C ALA A 125 3.67 -21.63 -4.53
N GLY A 126 2.90 -21.29 -3.48
CA GLY A 126 3.31 -21.47 -2.09
C GLY A 126 3.24 -22.91 -1.61
N ASP A 127 3.72 -23.13 -0.39
CA ASP A 127 3.54 -24.39 0.32
C ASP A 127 2.17 -24.41 1.01
N MET A 128 1.40 -25.47 0.77
CA MET A 128 0.04 -25.63 1.30
C MET A 128 0.03 -26.26 2.70
N SER A 129 1.13 -26.86 3.18
CA SER A 129 1.21 -27.51 4.49
C SER A 129 0.71 -26.62 5.65
N PRO A 130 1.09 -25.33 5.76
CA PRO A 130 0.57 -24.46 6.81
C PRO A 130 -0.98 -24.36 6.81
N LEU A 131 -1.60 -24.33 5.63
CA LEU A 131 -3.06 -24.25 5.52
C LEU A 131 -3.74 -25.54 5.92
N LEU A 132 -3.12 -26.68 5.67
CA LEU A 132 -3.69 -28.00 5.92
C LEU A 132 -3.45 -28.50 7.34
N GLU A 133 -2.30 -28.19 7.93
CA GLU A 133 -1.81 -28.83 9.16
C GLU A 133 -2.00 -27.98 10.42
N LEU A 134 -1.82 -26.66 10.33
CA LEU A 134 -1.88 -25.78 11.50
C LEU A 134 -3.32 -25.56 11.99
N ASP A 135 -3.51 -25.16 13.24
CA ASP A 135 -4.76 -24.60 13.73
C ASP A 135 -4.91 -23.11 13.32
N SER A 136 -6.05 -22.48 13.62
CA SER A 136 -6.33 -21.09 13.26
C SER A 136 -5.42 -20.07 13.95
N ASP A 137 -5.07 -20.28 15.22
CA ASP A 137 -4.31 -19.32 16.02
C ASP A 137 -2.84 -19.34 15.60
N THR A 138 -2.25 -20.53 15.47
CA THR A 138 -0.89 -20.69 14.94
C THR A 138 -0.78 -20.18 13.51
N LEU A 139 -1.80 -20.40 12.68
CA LEU A 139 -1.83 -19.87 11.32
C LEU A 139 -1.88 -18.34 11.31
N ARG A 140 -2.60 -17.72 12.25
CA ARG A 140 -2.70 -16.26 12.41
C ARG A 140 -1.38 -15.64 12.81
N GLU A 141 -0.75 -16.17 13.84
CA GLU A 141 0.57 -15.71 14.26
C GLU A 141 1.57 -15.79 13.11
N ARG A 142 1.56 -16.91 12.38
CA ARG A 142 2.45 -17.12 11.23
C ARG A 142 2.14 -16.19 10.05
N LEU A 143 0.88 -15.86 9.80
CA LEU A 143 0.47 -14.93 8.74
C LEU A 143 0.96 -13.50 9.00
N TYR A 144 0.96 -13.07 10.28
CA TYR A 144 1.38 -11.73 10.67
C TYR A 144 2.87 -11.63 11.07
N THR A 145 3.59 -12.76 11.10
CA THR A 145 5.04 -12.78 11.28
C THR A 145 5.74 -12.39 9.99
N ARG A 146 6.62 -11.39 10.06
CA ARG A 146 7.43 -10.99 8.91
C ARG A 146 8.33 -12.15 8.45
N ARG A 147 8.51 -12.28 7.14
CA ARG A 147 9.26 -13.38 6.53
C ARG A 147 10.71 -13.48 7.00
N ASP A 148 11.35 -12.35 7.31
CA ASP A 148 12.72 -12.29 7.87
C ASP A 148 12.82 -12.75 9.32
N LYS A 149 11.69 -12.87 10.01
CA LYS A 149 11.58 -13.42 11.37
C LYS A 149 11.08 -14.86 11.42
N LEU A 150 10.65 -15.43 10.29
CA LEU A 150 10.28 -16.84 10.22
C LEU A 150 11.53 -17.72 10.27
N SER A 151 11.45 -18.87 10.93
CA SER A 151 12.55 -19.82 10.95
C SER A 151 12.79 -20.36 9.53
N ALA A 152 14.02 -20.81 9.23
CA ALA A 152 14.35 -21.37 7.92
C ALA A 152 13.54 -22.64 7.57
N GLN A 153 12.92 -23.28 8.56
CA GLN A 153 12.11 -24.49 8.41
C GLN A 153 10.61 -24.17 8.28
N ASP A 154 10.16 -22.97 8.69
CA ASP A 154 8.75 -22.60 8.63
C ASP A 154 8.38 -21.98 7.28
N ALA A 155 7.54 -22.69 6.53
CA ALA A 155 6.92 -22.12 5.35
C ALA A 155 5.95 -20.99 5.73
N ALA A 156 6.05 -19.87 5.01
CA ALA A 156 5.11 -18.76 5.13
C ALA A 156 3.69 -19.19 4.71
N VAL A 157 2.67 -18.63 5.35
CA VAL A 157 1.27 -18.89 4.99
C VAL A 157 1.01 -18.36 3.56
N PRO A 158 0.55 -19.19 2.60
CA PRO A 158 0.38 -18.78 1.21
C PRO A 158 -0.94 -18.01 1.00
N LEU A 159 -1.30 -17.12 1.92
CA LEU A 159 -2.52 -16.30 1.83
C LEU A 159 -2.18 -14.85 1.62
N LYS A 160 -3.06 -14.17 0.89
CA LYS A 160 -3.04 -12.71 0.78
C LYS A 160 -4.43 -12.16 0.53
N LEU A 161 -4.62 -10.91 0.91
CA LEU A 161 -5.78 -10.13 0.51
C LEU A 161 -5.52 -9.45 -0.84
N VAL A 162 -6.50 -9.54 -1.74
CA VAL A 162 -6.54 -8.72 -2.94
C VAL A 162 -7.67 -7.70 -2.78
N HIS A 163 -7.30 -6.42 -2.76
CA HIS A 163 -8.25 -5.32 -2.63
C HIS A 163 -8.73 -4.86 -4.02
N ILE A 164 -9.97 -5.18 -4.40
CA ILE A 164 -10.52 -4.92 -5.74
C ILE A 164 -10.67 -3.43 -6.07
N ASN A 165 -10.66 -2.56 -5.06
CA ASN A 165 -10.72 -1.10 -5.19
C ASN A 165 -9.33 -0.44 -5.27
N LYS A 166 -8.23 -1.19 -5.18
CA LYS A 166 -6.85 -0.67 -5.26
C LYS A 166 -6.17 -1.02 -6.59
N CYS A 167 -6.95 -1.12 -7.67
CA CYS A 167 -6.49 -1.47 -9.03
C CYS A 167 -5.56 -2.71 -9.08
N PRO A 168 -5.94 -3.86 -8.49
CA PRO A 168 -5.10 -5.04 -8.50
C PRO A 168 -5.02 -5.61 -9.92
N VAL A 169 -3.84 -6.09 -10.32
CA VAL A 169 -3.68 -6.77 -11.60
C VAL A 169 -4.15 -8.21 -11.46
N LEU A 170 -5.31 -8.53 -12.04
CA LEU A 170 -5.83 -9.89 -12.18
C LEU A 170 -6.13 -10.22 -13.64
N ALA A 171 -5.80 -11.44 -14.06
CA ALA A 171 -6.12 -11.95 -15.39
C ALA A 171 -6.42 -13.45 -15.36
N PRO A 172 -7.15 -13.99 -16.36
CA PRO A 172 -7.35 -15.43 -16.47
C PRO A 172 -6.02 -16.19 -16.46
N ALA A 173 -5.96 -17.39 -15.84
CA ALA A 173 -4.74 -18.20 -15.71
C ALA A 173 -3.94 -18.32 -17.01
N LYS A 174 -4.62 -18.51 -18.15
CA LYS A 174 -4.04 -18.64 -19.50
C LYS A 174 -3.25 -17.41 -19.99
N THR A 175 -3.36 -16.28 -19.30
CA THR A 175 -2.64 -15.05 -19.67
C THR A 175 -1.14 -15.18 -19.41
N LEU A 176 -0.77 -15.97 -18.40
CA LEU A 176 0.60 -16.38 -18.13
C LEU A 176 0.92 -17.59 -19.02
N LEU A 177 1.67 -17.31 -20.08
CA LEU A 177 2.09 -18.33 -21.05
C LEU A 177 3.18 -19.22 -20.45
N PRO A 178 3.32 -20.49 -20.90
CA PRO A 178 4.33 -21.42 -20.38
C PRO A 178 5.74 -20.81 -20.37
N GLU A 179 6.17 -20.21 -21.48
CA GLU A 179 7.49 -19.61 -21.64
C GLU A 179 7.73 -18.43 -20.67
N ASN A 180 6.68 -17.70 -20.31
CA ASN A 180 6.77 -16.64 -19.32
C ASN A 180 6.78 -17.20 -17.90
N ALA A 181 6.07 -18.30 -17.63
CA ALA A 181 6.16 -18.97 -16.34
C ALA A 181 7.57 -19.52 -16.11
N ASP A 182 8.17 -20.15 -17.12
CA ASP A 182 9.54 -20.67 -17.07
C ASP A 182 10.55 -19.54 -16.83
N ARG A 183 10.45 -18.43 -17.58
CA ARG A 183 11.29 -17.23 -17.40
C ARG A 183 11.19 -16.64 -15.98
N LEU A 184 10.02 -16.74 -15.36
CA LEU A 184 9.75 -16.21 -14.02
C LEU A 184 9.97 -17.24 -12.90
N GLY A 185 10.38 -18.47 -13.23
CA GLY A 185 10.56 -19.54 -12.25
C GLY A 185 9.26 -20.00 -11.57
N ILE A 186 8.12 -19.90 -12.26
CA ILE A 186 6.81 -20.30 -11.74
C ILE A 186 6.48 -21.71 -12.22
N ASP A 187 6.52 -22.68 -11.31
CA ASP A 187 6.12 -24.06 -11.60
C ASP A 187 4.59 -24.18 -11.73
N ARG A 188 4.13 -24.24 -12.98
CA ARG A 188 2.70 -24.37 -13.31
C ARG A 188 2.12 -25.71 -12.88
N GLN A 189 2.90 -26.79 -12.92
CA GLN A 189 2.42 -28.11 -12.54
C GLN A 189 2.18 -28.19 -11.04
N ARG A 190 3.12 -27.65 -10.24
CA ARG A 190 2.94 -27.50 -8.79
C ARG A 190 1.71 -26.66 -8.46
N CYS A 191 1.50 -25.55 -9.16
CA CYS A 191 0.31 -24.72 -8.94
C CYS A 191 -1.00 -25.47 -9.22
N LEU A 192 -1.05 -26.32 -10.27
CA LEU A 192 -2.22 -27.15 -10.57
C LEU A 192 -2.45 -28.23 -9.51
N GLN A 193 -1.38 -28.86 -9.03
CA GLN A 193 -1.45 -29.84 -7.93
C GLN A 193 -1.99 -29.19 -6.66
N ASN A 194 -1.48 -28.01 -6.29
CA ASN A 194 -1.96 -27.24 -5.14
C ASN A 194 -3.43 -26.82 -5.30
N LEU A 195 -3.86 -26.43 -6.51
CA LEU A 195 -5.26 -26.13 -6.78
C LEU A 195 -6.16 -27.37 -6.57
N GLN A 196 -5.73 -28.53 -7.05
CA GLN A 196 -6.45 -29.78 -6.82
C GLN A 196 -6.54 -30.13 -5.33
N LEU A 197 -5.42 -29.95 -4.61
CA LEU A 197 -5.35 -30.16 -3.16
C LEU A 197 -6.34 -29.25 -2.42
N LEU A 198 -6.40 -27.96 -2.75
CA LEU A 198 -7.37 -27.03 -2.17
C LEU A 198 -8.83 -27.44 -2.45
N ARG A 199 -9.13 -27.89 -3.68
CA ARG A 199 -10.48 -28.36 -4.05
C ARG A 199 -10.90 -29.62 -3.31
N GLN A 200 -9.94 -30.50 -2.98
CA GLN A 200 -10.17 -31.70 -2.18
C GLN A 200 -10.30 -31.41 -0.68
N ASN A 201 -9.93 -30.20 -0.24
CA ASN A 201 -9.93 -29.78 1.16
C ASN A 201 -10.82 -28.52 1.36
N PRO A 202 -12.14 -28.62 1.17
CA PRO A 202 -13.04 -27.47 1.28
C PRO A 202 -13.04 -26.81 2.67
N GLN A 203 -12.68 -27.55 3.73
CA GLN A 203 -12.55 -27.04 5.09
C GLN A 203 -11.54 -25.89 5.23
N VAL A 204 -10.57 -25.79 4.30
CA VAL A 204 -9.62 -24.66 4.25
C VAL A 204 -10.36 -23.32 4.09
N ARG A 205 -11.50 -23.28 3.38
CA ARG A 205 -12.26 -22.05 3.19
C ARG A 205 -12.81 -21.50 4.51
N GLU A 206 -13.44 -22.35 5.30
CA GLU A 206 -14.00 -21.96 6.61
C GLU A 206 -12.89 -21.49 7.54
N LYS A 207 -11.77 -22.23 7.56
CA LYS A 207 -10.57 -21.87 8.33
C LYS A 207 -10.03 -20.48 7.98
N VAL A 208 -9.90 -20.16 6.68
CA VAL A 208 -9.39 -18.83 6.29
C VAL A 208 -10.41 -17.71 6.54
N VAL A 209 -11.72 -17.98 6.45
CA VAL A 209 -12.72 -16.96 6.79
C VAL A 209 -12.65 -16.63 8.28
N ALA A 210 -12.60 -17.65 9.15
CA ALA A 210 -12.45 -17.47 10.60
C ALA A 210 -11.15 -16.73 10.95
N LEU A 211 -10.04 -17.08 10.29
CA LEU A 211 -8.74 -16.44 10.44
C LEU A 211 -8.81 -14.90 10.28
N PHE A 212 -9.53 -14.42 9.27
CA PHE A 212 -9.70 -12.99 8.99
C PHE A 212 -10.88 -12.33 9.72
N ALA A 213 -11.82 -13.10 10.29
CA ALA A 213 -12.93 -12.58 11.09
C ALA A 213 -12.49 -12.27 12.53
N GLU A 214 -11.60 -13.09 13.07
CA GLU A 214 -11.12 -13.02 14.46
C GLU A 214 -9.78 -12.29 14.56
N ALA A 215 -9.32 -11.61 13.51
CA ALA A 215 -8.10 -10.83 13.58
C ALA A 215 -8.30 -9.70 14.61
N GLU A 216 -7.43 -9.64 15.63
CA GLU A 216 -7.51 -8.57 16.62
C GLU A 216 -7.45 -7.20 15.91
N PRO A 217 -8.35 -6.27 16.25
CA PRO A 217 -8.26 -4.92 15.73
C PRO A 217 -6.90 -4.36 16.14
N PHE A 218 -6.20 -3.72 15.19
CA PHE A 218 -5.08 -2.86 15.57
C PHE A 218 -5.56 -1.89 16.65
N ALA A 219 -4.75 -1.72 17.70
CA ALA A 219 -5.04 -0.73 18.74
C ALA A 219 -5.32 0.61 18.07
N VAL A 220 -6.53 1.13 18.29
CA VAL A 220 -6.96 2.38 17.69
C VAL A 220 -6.07 3.47 18.25
N SER A 221 -5.41 4.22 17.38
CA SER A 221 -4.63 5.38 17.82
C SER A 221 -5.58 6.44 18.37
N ASP A 222 -5.25 7.00 19.54
CA ASP A 222 -5.95 8.16 20.10
C ASP A 222 -5.74 9.44 19.26
N ASP A 223 -4.77 9.43 18.35
CA ASP A 223 -4.47 10.56 17.48
C ASP A 223 -5.47 10.63 16.31
N VAL A 224 -6.31 11.67 16.32
CA VAL A 224 -7.35 11.88 15.28
C VAL A 224 -6.78 11.91 13.84
N ASP A 225 -5.53 12.34 13.65
CA ASP A 225 -4.90 12.34 12.31
C ASP A 225 -4.65 10.91 11.78
N ALA A 226 -4.54 9.93 12.67
CA ALA A 226 -4.38 8.51 12.34
C ALA A 226 -5.72 7.75 12.20
N GLN A 227 -6.86 8.41 12.43
CA GLN A 227 -8.18 7.76 12.49
C GLN A 227 -8.97 7.83 11.17
N LEU A 228 -8.33 8.09 10.03
CA LEU A 228 -8.99 8.17 8.71
C LEU A 228 -9.82 6.93 8.38
N TYR A 229 -9.34 5.75 8.79
CA TYR A 229 -9.98 4.46 8.49
C TYR A 229 -10.94 3.96 9.58
N ASN A 230 -11.21 4.75 10.63
CA ASN A 230 -12.14 4.39 11.73
C ASN A 230 -13.62 4.53 11.35
N GLY A 231 -13.95 4.37 10.07
CA GLY A 231 -15.32 4.47 9.56
C GLY A 231 -15.57 5.71 8.71
N PHE A 232 -16.64 5.62 7.92
CA PHE A 232 -17.09 6.70 7.06
C PHE A 232 -17.98 7.65 7.84
N PHE A 233 -17.86 8.95 7.57
CA PHE A 233 -18.77 9.96 8.12
C PHE A 233 -20.21 9.77 7.62
N SER A 234 -21.19 10.24 8.38
CA SER A 234 -22.60 10.23 7.96
C SER A 234 -22.88 11.29 6.88
N ASP A 235 -24.06 11.24 6.25
CA ASP A 235 -24.50 12.30 5.32
C ASP A 235 -24.66 13.65 6.02
N ALA A 236 -25.14 13.64 7.27
CA ALA A 236 -25.28 14.85 8.08
C ALA A 236 -23.91 15.49 8.35
N ASP A 237 -22.94 14.71 8.82
CA ASP A 237 -21.58 15.18 9.06
C ASP A 237 -20.89 15.68 7.78
N ARG A 238 -21.13 15.02 6.63
CA ARG A 238 -20.66 15.51 5.33
C ARG A 238 -21.24 16.87 4.95
N ALA A 239 -22.52 17.09 5.23
CA ALA A 239 -23.15 18.39 5.01
C ALA A 239 -22.54 19.46 5.92
N THR A 240 -22.33 19.14 7.20
CA THR A 240 -21.66 20.03 8.16
C THR A 240 -20.23 20.37 7.74
N MET A 241 -19.43 19.39 7.31
CA MET A 241 -18.09 19.62 6.77
C MET A 241 -18.10 20.54 5.54
N LYS A 242 -19.12 20.43 4.68
CA LYS A 242 -19.26 21.32 3.54
C LYS A 242 -19.54 22.76 3.95
N ILE A 243 -20.37 22.97 4.98
CA ILE A 243 -20.62 24.30 5.55
C ILE A 243 -19.29 24.88 6.08
N ILE A 244 -18.55 24.11 6.88
CA ILE A 244 -17.22 24.52 7.39
C ILE A 244 -16.30 24.97 6.25
N LEU A 245 -16.19 24.17 5.17
CA LEU A 245 -15.32 24.48 4.04
C LEU A 245 -15.74 25.72 3.23
N GLN A 246 -17.01 26.12 3.33
CA GLN A 246 -17.57 27.30 2.66
C GLN A 246 -17.59 28.55 3.56
N THR A 247 -17.42 28.38 4.86
CA THR A 247 -17.38 29.48 5.83
C THR A 247 -15.97 30.08 5.88
N GLU A 248 -15.91 31.42 5.89
CA GLU A 248 -14.64 32.13 6.09
C GLU A 248 -14.03 31.79 7.46
N ALA A 249 -12.71 31.65 7.52
CA ALA A 249 -11.99 31.21 8.72
C ALA A 249 -12.33 32.02 9.99
N GLN A 250 -12.52 33.34 9.84
CA GLN A 250 -12.89 34.27 10.90
C GLN A 250 -14.29 34.01 11.50
N ASN A 251 -15.19 33.39 10.74
CA ASN A 251 -16.55 33.10 11.15
C ASN A 251 -16.71 31.67 11.68
N LEU A 252 -15.71 30.79 11.48
CA LEU A 252 -15.73 29.41 11.99
C LEU A 252 -15.96 29.30 13.50
N PRO A 253 -15.37 30.13 14.38
CA PRO A 253 -15.61 30.04 15.82
C PRO A 253 -17.05 30.38 16.24
N ALA A 254 -17.78 31.10 15.39
CA ALA A 254 -19.16 31.53 15.65
C ALA A 254 -20.21 30.53 15.15
N LEU A 255 -19.79 29.47 14.44
CA LEU A 255 -20.72 28.45 13.98
C LEU A 255 -21.13 27.54 15.15
N ASP A 256 -22.43 27.42 15.37
CA ASP A 256 -23.00 26.42 16.26
C ASP A 256 -23.14 25.10 15.48
N LEU A 257 -22.18 24.19 15.69
CA LEU A 257 -22.06 22.93 14.95
C LEU A 257 -22.27 21.74 15.87
N THR A 258 -23.13 20.82 15.44
CA THR A 258 -23.32 19.53 16.08
C THR A 258 -22.77 18.43 15.18
N PHE A 259 -21.83 17.64 15.71
CA PHE A 259 -21.23 16.50 15.01
C PHE A 259 -21.82 15.19 15.54
N GLN A 260 -22.08 14.24 14.66
CA GLN A 260 -22.38 12.86 15.07
C GLN A 260 -21.09 12.08 15.31
N ASP A 261 -20.09 12.28 14.45
CA ASP A 261 -18.79 11.66 14.59
C ASP A 261 -17.87 12.44 15.55
N PRO A 262 -17.37 11.82 16.63
CA PRO A 262 -16.55 12.50 17.64
C PRO A 262 -15.20 12.99 17.10
N ARG A 263 -14.74 12.50 15.94
CA ARG A 263 -13.47 12.93 15.33
C ARG A 263 -13.54 14.37 14.83
N LEU A 264 -14.73 14.85 14.44
CA LEU A 264 -14.86 16.12 13.74
C LEU A 264 -14.51 17.34 14.58
N GLU A 265 -14.79 17.30 15.89
CA GLU A 265 -14.43 18.39 16.79
C GLU A 265 -12.90 18.56 16.87
N ALA A 266 -12.17 17.46 17.09
CA ALA A 266 -10.72 17.45 17.13
C ALA A 266 -10.10 17.82 15.76
N LEU A 267 -10.67 17.32 14.66
CA LEU A 267 -10.24 17.67 13.30
C LEU A 267 -10.42 19.16 13.01
N LEU A 268 -11.58 19.74 13.37
CA LEU A 268 -11.87 21.16 13.14
C LEU A 268 -10.92 22.05 13.96
N PHE A 269 -10.68 21.70 15.22
CA PHE A 269 -9.72 22.42 16.06
C PHE A 269 -8.32 22.40 15.44
N ARG A 270 -7.80 21.22 15.05
CA ARG A 270 -6.48 21.10 14.41
C ARG A 270 -6.41 21.81 13.06
N PHE A 271 -7.49 21.74 12.27
CA PHE A 271 -7.58 22.44 10.99
C PHE A 271 -7.46 23.96 11.19
N ARG A 272 -8.21 24.53 12.13
CA ARG A 272 -8.13 25.96 12.47
C ARG A 272 -6.76 26.33 13.01
N ALA A 273 -6.22 25.57 13.97
CA ALA A 273 -4.96 25.88 14.60
C ALA A 273 -3.75 25.82 13.65
N ARG A 274 -3.76 24.89 12.68
CA ARG A 274 -2.69 24.74 11.69
C ARG A 274 -2.75 25.80 10.58
N ASN A 275 -3.95 26.13 10.09
CA ASN A 275 -4.11 26.96 8.88
C ASN A 275 -4.46 28.42 9.19
N TYR A 276 -5.14 28.67 10.31
CA TYR A 276 -5.66 29.98 10.70
C TYR A 276 -5.40 30.28 12.18
N PRO A 277 -4.14 30.21 12.66
CA PRO A 277 -3.80 30.36 14.08
C PRO A 277 -4.28 31.68 14.69
N ASN A 278 -4.38 32.75 13.88
CA ASN A 278 -4.87 34.07 14.31
C ASN A 278 -6.37 34.09 14.64
N THR A 279 -7.12 33.03 14.33
CA THR A 279 -8.55 32.89 14.66
C THR A 279 -8.78 32.18 15.98
N LEU A 280 -7.72 31.75 16.68
CA LEU A 280 -7.81 31.05 17.95
C LEU A 280 -7.98 32.05 19.10
N THR A 281 -8.89 31.74 20.03
CA THR A 281 -8.99 32.44 21.32
C THR A 281 -7.77 32.14 22.20
N ASP A 282 -7.56 32.91 23.27
CA ASP A 282 -6.45 32.67 24.21
C ASP A 282 -6.47 31.24 24.80
N SER A 283 -7.65 30.71 25.12
CA SER A 283 -7.79 29.33 25.63
C SER A 283 -7.45 28.29 24.56
N GLU A 284 -7.86 28.53 23.31
CA GLU A 284 -7.53 27.66 22.17
C GLU A 284 -6.03 27.69 21.85
N GLN A 285 -5.38 28.85 21.99
CA GLN A 285 -3.93 28.98 21.83
C GLN A 285 -3.18 28.20 22.90
N GLN A 286 -3.62 28.23 24.17
CA GLN A 286 -3.02 27.40 25.22
C GLN A 286 -3.21 25.91 24.95
N ARG A 287 -4.41 25.49 24.57
CA ARG A 287 -4.69 24.10 24.16
C ARG A 287 -3.79 23.66 22.99
N TRP A 288 -3.56 24.54 22.02
CA TRP A 288 -2.67 24.26 20.89
C TRP A 288 -1.20 24.18 21.31
N LEU A 289 -0.77 25.04 22.23
CA LEU A 289 0.59 25.01 22.80
C LEU A 289 0.85 23.70 23.56
N GLU A 290 -0.10 23.24 24.36
CA GLU A 290 -0.03 21.94 25.05
C GLU A 290 0.10 20.79 24.04
N HIS A 291 -0.77 20.76 23.01
CA HIS A 291 -0.69 19.77 21.94
C HIS A 291 0.68 19.77 21.25
N ARG A 292 1.25 20.95 20.96
CA ARG A 292 2.60 21.08 20.38
C ARG A 292 3.68 20.52 21.31
N ARG A 293 3.60 20.77 22.62
CA ARG A 293 4.56 20.26 23.62
C ARG A 293 4.52 18.74 23.73
N GLU A 294 3.33 18.14 23.67
CA GLU A 294 3.18 16.68 23.65
C GLU A 294 3.71 16.06 22.35
N ALA A 295 3.44 16.70 21.21
CA ALA A 295 3.91 16.25 19.91
C ALA A 295 5.44 16.37 19.77
N LEU A 296 6.03 17.45 20.29
CA LEU A 296 7.45 17.79 20.29
C LEU A 296 8.06 17.59 21.68
N ASN A 297 7.75 16.48 22.34
CA ASN A 297 8.28 16.20 23.67
C ASN A 297 9.82 16.03 23.65
N PRO A 298 10.52 16.19 24.79
CA PRO A 298 11.98 16.16 24.83
C PRO A 298 12.61 14.87 24.27
N GLU A 299 11.97 13.72 24.48
CA GLU A 299 12.44 12.42 23.98
C GLU A 299 12.42 12.37 22.44
N LYS A 300 11.30 12.73 21.82
CA LYS A 300 11.17 12.76 20.35
C LYS A 300 12.11 13.77 19.70
N VAL A 301 12.31 14.93 20.34
CA VAL A 301 13.24 15.95 19.85
C VAL A 301 14.67 15.44 19.94
N GLN A 302 15.04 14.79 21.05
CA GLN A 302 16.36 14.19 21.21
C GLN A 302 16.61 13.10 20.17
N ASP A 303 15.66 12.19 19.95
CA ASP A 303 15.76 11.13 18.95
C ASP A 303 15.93 11.71 17.53
N TYR A 304 15.18 12.77 17.21
CA TYR A 304 15.30 13.46 15.93
C TYR A 304 16.69 14.09 15.73
N VAL A 305 17.23 14.74 16.76
CA VAL A 305 18.58 15.34 16.71
C VAL A 305 19.65 14.26 16.57
N LEU A 306 19.56 13.16 17.33
CA LEU A 306 20.49 12.02 17.19
C LEU A 306 20.44 11.42 15.79
N GLN A 307 19.25 11.34 15.18
CA GLN A 307 19.11 10.89 13.79
C GLN A 307 19.81 11.83 12.81
N LEU A 308 19.68 13.15 12.99
CA LEU A 308 20.37 14.13 12.17
C LEU A 308 21.90 14.01 12.31
N GLU A 309 22.41 13.80 13.53
CA GLU A 309 23.85 13.59 13.77
C GLU A 309 24.37 12.31 13.08
N ALA A 310 23.63 11.20 13.19
CA ALA A 310 23.99 9.95 12.52
C ALA A 310 24.05 10.13 10.99
N LEU A 311 23.06 10.83 10.42
CA LEU A 311 23.02 11.11 8.97
C LEU A 311 24.10 12.08 8.54
N TYR A 312 24.46 13.06 9.37
CA TYR A 312 25.54 14.00 9.10
C TYR A 312 26.87 13.26 8.95
N ASN A 313 27.17 12.34 9.85
CA ASN A 313 28.37 11.51 9.77
C ASN A 313 28.34 10.56 8.57
N GLN A 314 27.18 9.96 8.27
CA GLN A 314 27.04 9.06 7.13
C GLN A 314 27.26 9.75 5.77
N TYR A 315 26.93 11.04 5.66
CA TYR A 315 26.98 11.80 4.42
C TYR A 315 28.01 12.94 4.45
N GLU A 316 29.10 12.78 5.21
CA GLU A 316 30.13 13.82 5.42
C GLU A 316 30.75 14.38 4.13
N ASP A 317 30.79 13.58 3.06
CA ASP A 317 31.34 13.98 1.77
C ASP A 317 30.28 14.59 0.80
N ASP A 318 28.99 14.54 1.15
CA ASP A 318 27.89 15.00 0.30
C ASP A 318 27.40 16.38 0.72
N LYS A 319 27.99 17.42 0.12
CA LYS A 319 27.71 18.83 0.45
C LYS A 319 26.24 19.21 0.35
N GLU A 320 25.50 18.62 -0.60
CA GLU A 320 24.08 18.91 -0.80
C GLU A 320 23.26 18.35 0.37
N LYS A 321 23.51 17.09 0.74
CA LYS A 321 22.86 16.47 1.91
C LYS A 321 23.21 17.18 3.21
N LEU A 322 24.46 17.59 3.40
CA LEU A 322 24.86 18.34 4.59
C LEU A 322 24.13 19.69 4.71
N ALA A 323 23.91 20.39 3.60
CA ALA A 323 23.14 21.63 3.59
C ALA A 323 21.67 21.40 4.01
N LEU A 324 21.06 20.31 3.53
CA LEU A 324 19.71 19.91 3.91
C LEU A 324 19.62 19.53 5.40
N LEU A 325 20.57 18.74 5.91
CA LEU A 325 20.62 18.35 7.33
C LEU A 325 20.76 19.56 8.24
N LYS A 326 21.59 20.53 7.86
CA LYS A 326 21.70 21.80 8.57
C LYS A 326 20.38 22.57 8.59
N ALA A 327 19.70 22.67 7.44
CA ALA A 327 18.40 23.33 7.36
C ALA A 327 17.33 22.65 8.22
N LEU A 328 17.33 21.31 8.29
CA LEU A 328 16.45 20.54 9.18
C LEU A 328 16.74 20.82 10.65
N PHE A 329 18.01 20.89 11.04
CA PHE A 329 18.42 21.24 12.40
C PHE A 329 17.98 22.67 12.77
N ASP A 330 18.23 23.65 11.90
CA ASP A 330 17.82 25.04 12.12
C ASP A 330 16.29 25.14 12.27
N TYR A 331 15.53 24.43 11.43
CA TYR A 331 14.07 24.39 11.52
C TYR A 331 13.57 23.75 12.83
N ALA A 332 14.20 22.65 13.27
CA ALA A 332 13.85 22.00 14.54
C ALA A 332 14.14 22.91 15.74
N ARG A 333 15.26 23.64 15.73
CA ARG A 333 15.59 24.63 16.76
C ARG A 333 14.51 25.70 16.85
N ASP A 334 14.11 26.27 15.71
CA ASP A 334 13.13 27.35 15.65
C ASP A 334 11.72 26.89 16.04
N LEU A 335 11.38 25.60 15.87
CA LEU A 335 10.09 25.03 16.27
C LEU A 335 9.93 24.80 17.78
N VAL A 336 11.05 24.57 18.47
CA VAL A 336 11.09 24.18 19.89
C VAL A 336 11.44 25.38 20.81
N SER A 337 12.04 26.44 20.25
CA SER A 337 12.16 27.75 20.91
C SER A 337 10.80 28.41 21.12
#